data_AF-A0A6G0WUA1-F1
#
_entry.id   AF-A0A6G0WUA1-F1
#
_cell.length_a   1.000
_cell.length_b   1.000
_cell.length_c   1.000
_cell.angle_alpha   90.00
_cell.angle_beta   90.00
_cell.angle_gamma   90.00
#
_symmetry.space_group_name_H-M   'P 1'
#
loop_
_entity.id
_entity.type
_entity.pdbx_description
1 polymer ?
#
loop_
_entity_poly.entity_id
_entity_poly.type
_entity_poly.pdbx_seq_one_letter_code
_entity_poly.pdbx_strand_id
1 'polypeptide(L)'
;MDGCAALCFPDGGEWFQGYFYVSSEMDEMTLGLFGVEIPVDDCVRCCHGGYREYELTIINYSTEQEARVTIQKTGGDFCILDSTDQGGDTSPAKLHFETLSMLTDEKACTFIRRAFPSISNRCQRDEVNKTRYLLTWLTN
;
A
#
# COMPACT_ATOMS: atom_id res chain seq x y z
N MET A 1 -14.12 -5.50 6.93
CA MET A 1 -14.51 -4.07 6.80
C MET A 1 -14.09 -3.73 5.41
N ASP A 2 -15.06 -3.38 4.57
CA ASP A 2 -14.80 -3.27 3.15
C ASP A 2 -14.47 -1.81 2.83
N GLY A 3 -13.45 -1.60 2.02
CA GLY A 3 -12.94 -0.26 1.76
C GLY A 3 -12.04 -0.21 0.55
N CYS A 4 -11.64 1.02 0.21
CA CYS A 4 -10.75 1.29 -0.90
C CYS A 4 -9.40 1.78 -0.39
N ALA A 5 -8.30 1.20 -0.86
CA ALA A 5 -6.97 1.74 -0.60
C ALA A 5 -6.42 2.47 -1.82
N ALA A 6 -5.66 3.53 -1.58
CA ALA A 6 -4.85 4.21 -2.59
C ALA A 6 -3.39 4.17 -2.13
N LEU A 7 -2.57 3.37 -2.82
CA LEU A 7 -1.16 3.17 -2.47
C LEU A 7 -0.23 3.74 -3.53
N CYS A 8 0.83 4.40 -3.09
CA CYS A 8 1.90 4.94 -3.93
C CYS A 8 3.20 4.17 -3.66
N PHE A 9 3.75 3.57 -4.70
CA PHE A 9 5.05 2.90 -4.68
C PHE A 9 6.09 3.77 -5.41
N PRO A 10 7.24 4.06 -4.77
CA PRO A 10 8.39 4.68 -5.42
C PRO A 10 9.14 3.65 -6.29
N ASP A 11 10.00 4.12 -7.18
CA ASP A 11 10.94 3.25 -7.90
C ASP A 11 11.78 2.43 -6.94
N GLY A 12 11.87 1.13 -7.22
CA GLY A 12 12.57 0.15 -6.38
C GLY A 12 11.63 -0.64 -5.48
N GLY A 13 10.52 -0.04 -5.05
CA GLY A 13 9.47 -0.69 -4.25
C GLY A 13 9.87 -1.01 -2.81
N GLU A 14 10.95 -0.42 -2.29
CA GLU A 14 11.47 -0.68 -0.95
C GLU A 14 10.55 -0.18 0.17
N TRP A 15 9.60 0.68 -0.17
CA TRP A 15 8.55 1.14 0.73
C TRP A 15 7.32 1.54 -0.08
N PHE A 16 6.19 1.71 0.59
CA PHE A 16 5.01 2.34 0.01
C PHE A 16 4.26 3.16 1.05
N GLN A 17 3.45 4.11 0.58
CA GLN A 17 2.56 4.89 1.45
C GLN A 17 1.19 5.01 0.82
N GLY A 18 0.17 5.18 1.64
CA GLY A 18 -1.18 5.34 1.14
C GLY A 18 -2.22 5.64 2.20
N TYR A 19 -3.46 5.62 1.76
CA TYR A 19 -4.63 5.71 2.64
C TYR A 19 -5.57 4.56 2.37
N PHE A 20 -6.26 4.12 3.41
CA PHE A 20 -7.38 3.21 3.34
C PHE A 20 -8.65 3.94 3.76
N TYR A 21 -9.63 3.96 2.88
CA TYR A 21 -10.93 4.58 3.07
C TYR A 21 -11.94 3.49 3.39
N VAL A 22 -12.44 3.49 4.63
CA VAL A 22 -13.56 2.66 5.04
C VAL A 22 -14.83 3.48 4.88
N SER A 23 -15.70 3.05 3.97
CA SER A 23 -17.04 3.62 3.83
C SER A 23 -18.02 2.69 4.55
N SER A 24 -18.41 3.06 5.78
CA SER A 24 -19.51 2.40 6.48
C SER A 24 -20.75 3.30 6.40
N GLU A 25 -21.95 2.72 6.46
CA GLU A 25 -23.21 3.48 6.45
C GLU A 25 -23.31 4.55 7.55
N MET A 26 -22.48 4.45 8.59
CA MET A 26 -22.50 5.34 9.75
C MET A 26 -21.24 6.21 9.92
N ASP A 27 -20.15 5.94 9.22
CA ASP A 27 -18.90 6.71 9.41
C ASP A 27 -17.93 6.55 8.24
N GLU A 28 -17.27 7.66 7.87
CA GLU A 28 -16.15 7.69 6.93
C GLU A 28 -14.84 7.70 7.73
N MET A 29 -14.14 6.56 7.76
CA MET A 29 -12.86 6.46 8.44
C MET A 29 -11.73 6.40 7.41
N THR A 30 -10.71 7.25 7.59
CA THR A 30 -9.47 7.21 6.80
C THR A 30 -8.31 6.75 7.68
N LEU A 31 -7.66 5.66 7.29
CA LEU A 31 -6.44 5.15 7.90
C LEU A 31 -5.23 5.44 7.02
N GLY A 32 -4.12 5.83 7.63
CA GLY A 32 -2.81 5.91 6.96
C GLY A 32 -2.20 4.53 6.82
N LEU A 33 -1.53 4.27 5.70
CA LEU A 33 -0.78 3.05 5.45
C LEU A 33 0.67 3.42 5.10
N PHE A 34 1.62 2.79 5.77
CA PHE A 34 3.04 2.93 5.45
C PHE A 34 3.73 1.57 5.56
N GLY A 35 4.21 1.05 4.44
CA GLY A 35 4.89 -0.24 4.38
C GLY A 35 6.37 -0.08 4.09
N VAL A 36 7.22 -0.81 4.79
CA VAL A 36 8.67 -0.87 4.55
C VAL A 36 9.06 -2.31 4.25
N GLU A 37 9.81 -2.53 3.16
CA GLU A 37 10.21 -3.87 2.71
C GLU A 37 11.09 -4.54 3.77
N ILE A 38 10.79 -5.80 4.05
CA ILE A 38 11.60 -6.68 4.90
C ILE A 38 12.45 -7.56 3.97
N PRO A 39 13.76 -7.76 4.28
CA PRO A 39 14.58 -8.68 3.51
C PRO A 39 14.01 -10.08 3.48
N VAL A 40 13.81 -10.61 2.28
CA VAL A 40 13.45 -12.02 2.03
C VAL A 40 14.63 -12.75 1.38
N ASP A 41 14.67 -14.07 1.52
CA ASP A 41 15.71 -14.88 0.88
C ASP A 41 15.70 -14.67 -0.65
N ASP A 42 16.90 -14.53 -1.24
CA ASP A 42 17.08 -14.30 -2.67
C ASP A 42 16.46 -15.40 -3.55
N CYS A 43 16.29 -16.62 -3.01
CA CYS A 43 15.64 -17.73 -3.72
C CYS A 43 14.11 -17.60 -3.78
N VAL A 44 13.50 -16.84 -2.88
CA VAL A 44 12.05 -16.57 -2.83
C VAL A 44 11.74 -15.24 -3.52
N ARG A 45 12.69 -14.31 -3.54
CA ARG A 45 12.61 -13.05 -4.27
C ARG A 45 12.56 -13.32 -5.78
N CYS A 46 11.35 -13.37 -6.33
CA CYS A 46 11.17 -13.51 -7.78
C CYS A 46 11.87 -12.34 -8.49
N CYS A 47 12.79 -12.66 -9.41
CA CYS A 47 13.58 -11.70 -10.18
C CYS A 47 12.74 -10.73 -11.04
N HIS A 48 11.47 -11.05 -11.24
CA HIS A 48 10.47 -10.22 -11.91
C HIS A 48 9.54 -9.48 -10.92
N GLY A 49 9.89 -9.40 -9.64
CA GLY A 49 9.13 -8.66 -8.61
C GLY A 49 7.90 -9.40 -8.07
N GLY A 50 7.86 -10.72 -8.20
CA GLY A 50 6.68 -11.55 -7.88
C GLY A 50 6.43 -11.85 -6.40
N TYR A 51 7.42 -11.67 -5.52
CA TYR A 51 7.27 -11.84 -4.07
C TYR A 51 8.11 -10.83 -3.30
N ARG A 52 7.50 -10.11 -2.35
CA ARG A 52 8.16 -9.25 -1.36
C ARG A 52 7.39 -9.30 -0.04
N GLU A 53 8.05 -9.00 1.06
CA GLU A 53 7.40 -8.81 2.36
C GLU A 53 7.56 -7.37 2.82
N TYR A 54 6.58 -6.86 3.57
CA TYR A 54 6.60 -5.52 4.15
C TYR A 54 6.14 -5.56 5.61
N GLU A 55 6.80 -4.77 6.46
CA GLU A 55 6.23 -4.33 7.74
C GLU A 55 5.28 -3.17 7.43
N LEU A 56 3.97 -3.45 7.48
CA LEU A 56 2.93 -2.44 7.30
C LEU A 56 2.58 -1.81 8.64
N THR A 57 2.70 -0.49 8.71
CA THR A 57 2.15 0.35 9.76
C THR A 57 0.80 0.93 9.32
N ILE A 58 -0.23 0.66 10.11
CA ILE A 58 -1.59 1.20 9.97
C ILE A 58 -1.75 2.31 11.00
N ILE A 59 -2.08 3.51 10.54
CA ILE A 59 -2.12 4.73 11.36
C ILE A 59 -3.56 5.23 11.44
N ASN A 60 -4.11 5.29 12.66
CA ASN A 60 -5.39 5.94 12.92
C ASN A 60 -5.14 7.39 13.31
N TYR A 61 -5.33 8.32 12.37
CA TYR A 61 -5.10 9.75 12.62
C TYR A 61 -6.07 10.36 13.66
N SER A 62 -7.24 9.76 13.87
CA SER A 62 -8.22 10.27 14.84
C SER A 62 -7.85 9.92 16.28
N THR A 63 -7.18 8.79 16.50
CA THR A 63 -6.78 8.32 17.84
C THR A 63 -5.29 8.39 18.09
N GLU A 64 -4.49 8.77 17.09
CA GLU A 64 -3.02 8.74 17.09
C GLU A 64 -2.45 7.34 17.42
N GLN A 65 -3.22 6.28 17.17
CA GLN A 65 -2.80 4.91 17.38
C GLN A 65 -2.18 4.31 16.12
N GLU A 66 -1.18 3.47 16.33
CA GLU A 66 -0.52 2.70 15.26
C GLU A 66 -0.62 1.20 15.54
N ALA A 67 -0.82 0.43 14.48
CA ALA A 67 -0.74 -1.02 14.50
C ALA A 67 0.25 -1.48 13.44
N ARG A 68 0.99 -2.57 13.71
CA ARG A 68 1.96 -3.14 12.77
C ARG A 68 1.57 -4.56 12.40
N VAL A 69 1.71 -4.91 11.14
CA VAL A 69 1.44 -6.24 10.60
C VAL A 69 2.41 -6.56 9.48
N THR A 70 2.84 -7.81 9.39
CA THR A 70 3.65 -8.26 8.25
C THR A 70 2.72 -8.68 7.12
N ILE A 71 2.98 -8.16 5.93
CA ILE A 71 2.21 -8.48 4.73
C ILE A 71 3.14 -8.94 3.61
N GLN A 72 2.62 -9.78 2.73
CA GLN A 72 3.30 -10.21 1.52
C GLN A 72 2.68 -9.56 0.29
N LYS A 73 3.53 -9.13 -0.64
CA LYS A 73 3.18 -8.64 -1.96
C LYS A 73 3.42 -9.73 -2.99
N THR A 74 2.36 -10.14 -3.68
CA THR A 74 2.42 -11.12 -4.78
C THR A 74 1.70 -10.59 -6.03
N GLY A 75 1.54 -11.39 -7.08
CA GLY A 75 0.69 -11.04 -8.23
C GLY A 75 1.30 -10.12 -9.30
N GLY A 76 2.61 -9.86 -9.28
CA GLY A 76 3.30 -9.08 -10.31
C GLY A 76 2.78 -7.64 -10.44
N ASP A 77 2.39 -7.25 -11.66
CA ASP A 77 1.84 -5.92 -11.99
C ASP A 77 0.48 -5.65 -11.33
N PHE A 78 -0.33 -6.69 -11.15
CA PHE A 78 -1.66 -6.61 -10.52
C PHE A 78 -1.63 -6.93 -9.01
N CYS A 79 -0.46 -6.73 -8.40
CA CYS A 79 -0.17 -6.64 -6.96
C CYS A 79 -1.30 -7.13 -6.02
N ILE A 80 -1.03 -8.17 -5.24
CA ILE A 80 -1.90 -8.66 -4.15
C ILE A 80 -1.14 -8.43 -2.84
N LEU A 81 -1.75 -7.78 -1.86
CA LEU A 81 -1.20 -7.64 -0.51
C LEU A 81 -2.02 -8.46 0.47
N ASP A 82 -1.37 -9.39 1.18
CA ASP A 82 -2.04 -10.27 2.13
C ASP A 82 -1.27 -10.39 3.44
N SER A 83 -1.95 -10.58 4.57
CA SER A 83 -1.31 -10.88 5.85
C SER A 83 -0.54 -12.20 5.76
N THR A 84 0.70 -12.23 6.28
CA THR A 84 1.52 -13.46 6.28
C THR A 84 1.08 -14.49 7.33
N ASP A 85 0.35 -14.06 8.36
CA ASP A 85 0.00 -14.91 9.50
C ASP A 85 -1.35 -15.62 9.29
N GLN A 86 -1.31 -16.90 8.90
CA GLN A 86 -2.49 -17.77 8.77
C GLN A 86 -2.61 -18.83 9.87
N GLY A 87 -1.82 -18.76 10.95
CA GLY A 87 -1.65 -19.88 11.88
C GLY A 87 -1.68 -19.52 13.36
N GLY A 88 -2.85 -19.13 13.88
CA GLY A 88 -3.08 -19.04 15.33
C GLY A 88 -4.51 -18.66 15.68
N ASP A 89 -5.10 -19.35 16.68
CA ASP A 89 -6.49 -19.22 17.20
C ASP A 89 -6.82 -17.83 17.80
N THR A 90 -5.90 -16.88 17.69
CA THR A 90 -6.02 -15.47 18.06
C THR A 90 -5.53 -14.62 16.89
N SER A 91 -6.18 -14.77 15.73
CA SER A 91 -5.77 -14.07 14.51
C SER A 91 -5.86 -12.55 14.71
N PRO A 92 -4.75 -11.79 14.58
CA PRO A 92 -4.85 -10.35 14.38
C PRO A 92 -5.50 -10.13 13.00
N ALA A 93 -6.25 -9.05 12.85
CA ALA A 93 -7.09 -8.78 11.67
C ALA A 93 -6.45 -9.21 10.33
N LYS A 94 -7.15 -10.06 9.58
CA LYS A 94 -6.74 -10.45 8.22
C LYS A 94 -6.87 -9.24 7.30
N LEU A 95 -5.78 -8.87 6.66
CA LEU A 95 -5.72 -7.77 5.72
C LEU A 95 -5.46 -8.38 4.34
N HIS A 96 -6.39 -8.15 3.44
CA HIS A 96 -6.31 -8.61 2.06
C HIS A 96 -6.70 -7.45 1.15
N PHE A 97 -5.80 -7.09 0.25
CA PHE A 97 -6.07 -6.15 -0.80
C PHE A 97 -5.88 -6.86 -2.15
N GLU A 98 -6.80 -6.64 -3.09
CA GLU A 98 -6.60 -6.94 -4.52
C GLU A 98 -6.62 -5.67 -5.41
N THR A 99 -5.67 -5.57 -6.35
CA THR A 99 -5.54 -4.39 -7.24
C THR A 99 -6.69 -4.35 -8.24
N LEU A 100 -7.43 -3.24 -8.26
CA LEU A 100 -8.47 -2.96 -9.26
C LEU A 100 -7.95 -2.20 -10.49
N SER A 101 -7.06 -1.25 -10.25
CA SER A 101 -6.54 -0.36 -11.29
C SER A 101 -5.12 0.05 -10.95
N MET A 102 -4.26 -0.01 -11.96
CA MET A 102 -2.89 0.48 -11.91
C MET A 102 -2.80 1.73 -12.78
N LEU A 103 -2.52 2.87 -12.16
CA LEU A 103 -2.17 4.09 -12.88
C LEU A 103 -0.64 4.21 -12.93
N THR A 104 -0.12 4.55 -14.10
CA THR A 104 1.29 4.87 -14.32
C THR A 104 1.44 6.30 -14.84
N ASP A 105 2.68 6.79 -14.80
CA ASP A 105 3.12 8.01 -15.48
C ASP A 105 2.25 9.23 -15.16
N GLU A 106 1.77 9.94 -16.19
CA GLU A 106 1.00 11.18 -16.07
C GLU A 106 -0.33 10.98 -15.31
N LYS A 107 -0.98 9.82 -15.47
CA LYS A 107 -2.23 9.50 -14.77
C LYS A 107 -1.98 9.31 -13.27
N ALA A 108 -0.92 8.59 -12.92
CA ALA A 108 -0.50 8.46 -11.53
C ALA A 108 -0.12 9.81 -10.93
N CYS A 109 0.64 10.63 -11.66
CA CYS A 109 1.04 11.97 -11.21
C CYS A 109 -0.17 12.88 -10.94
N THR A 110 -1.17 12.85 -11.82
CA THR A 110 -2.41 13.63 -11.68
C THR A 110 -3.18 13.22 -10.44
N PHE A 111 -3.32 11.92 -10.20
CA PHE A 111 -3.97 11.43 -8.99
C PHE A 111 -3.18 11.79 -7.73
N ILE A 112 -1.86 11.55 -7.72
CA ILE A 112 -1.00 11.83 -6.57
C ILE A 112 -1.04 13.32 -6.20
N ARG A 113 -1.05 14.23 -7.18
CA ARG A 113 -1.22 15.67 -6.95
C ARG A 113 -2.51 15.99 -6.19
N ARG A 114 -3.60 15.29 -6.52
CA ARG A 114 -4.91 15.50 -5.92
C ARG A 114 -5.04 14.84 -4.54
N ALA A 115 -4.58 13.60 -4.39
CA ALA A 115 -4.76 12.80 -3.18
C ALA A 115 -3.65 13.01 -2.13
N PHE A 116 -2.44 13.38 -2.58
CA PHE A 116 -1.24 13.50 -1.74
C PHE A 116 -0.49 14.81 -2.04
N PRO A 117 -1.11 16.00 -1.85
CA PRO A 117 -0.55 17.28 -2.26
C PRO A 117 0.80 17.59 -1.59
N SER A 118 0.99 17.17 -0.33
CA SER A 118 2.26 17.36 0.41
C SER A 118 3.42 16.57 -0.22
N ILE A 119 3.18 15.33 -0.64
CA ILE A 119 4.17 14.47 -1.31
C ILE A 119 4.45 15.00 -2.71
N SER A 120 3.41 15.35 -3.46
CA SER A 120 3.54 15.96 -4.79
C SER A 120 4.42 17.21 -4.77
N ASN A 121 4.20 18.12 -3.82
CA ASN A 121 4.93 19.39 -3.73
C ASN A 121 6.40 19.20 -3.36
N ARG A 122 6.74 18.15 -2.60
CA ARG A 122 8.15 17.80 -2.31
C ARG A 122 8.84 17.25 -3.55
N CYS A 123 8.13 16.42 -4.32
CA CYS A 123 8.68 15.83 -5.53
C CYS A 123 8.87 16.80 -6.70
N GLN A 124 8.15 17.93 -6.76
CA GLN A 124 8.40 18.94 -7.80
C GLN A 124 9.78 19.60 -7.70
N ARG A 125 10.48 19.45 -6.56
CA ARG A 125 11.85 19.96 -6.39
C ARG A 125 12.92 18.99 -6.92
N ASP A 126 12.55 17.72 -7.09
CA ASP A 126 13.42 16.68 -7.63
C ASP A 126 12.89 16.32 -9.03
N GLU A 127 13.32 17.06 -10.05
CA GLU A 127 13.08 16.64 -11.42
C GLU A 127 13.78 15.29 -11.69
N VAL A 128 13.17 14.51 -12.58
CA VAL A 128 13.69 13.32 -13.28
C VAL A 128 13.17 11.96 -12.77
N ASN A 129 12.22 11.43 -13.55
CA ASN A 129 11.94 10.00 -13.81
C ASN A 129 11.92 9.06 -12.60
N LYS A 130 10.79 9.01 -11.90
CA LYS A 130 10.42 7.81 -11.15
C LYS A 130 9.00 7.40 -11.49
N THR A 131 8.82 6.23 -12.07
CA THR A 131 7.53 5.66 -12.42
C THR A 131 6.74 5.43 -11.14
N ARG A 132 5.77 6.32 -10.89
CA ARG A 132 4.90 6.18 -9.73
C ARG A 132 3.74 5.29 -10.10
N TYR A 133 3.57 4.23 -9.33
CA TYR A 133 2.41 3.38 -9.44
C TYR A 133 1.42 3.79 -8.38
N LEU A 134 0.21 4.13 -8.82
CA LEU A 134 -0.93 4.21 -7.94
C LEU A 134 -1.79 2.97 -8.14
N LEU A 135 -1.96 2.20 -7.08
CA LEU A 135 -2.84 1.04 -7.06
C LEU A 135 -4.08 1.39 -6.25
N THR A 136 -5.26 1.19 -6.84
CA THR A 136 -6.55 1.27 -6.14
C THR A 136 -7.03 -0.13 -5.81
N TRP A 137 -7.49 -0.37 -4.59
CA TRP A 137 -7.80 -1.72 -4.11
C TRP A 137 -9.23 -1.83 -3.57
N LEU A 138 -9.80 -3.03 -3.53
CA LEU A 138 -10.95 -3.38 -2.69
C LEU A 138 -10.50 -4.40 -1.63
N THR A 139 -11.08 -4.32 -0.44
CA THR A 139 -11.01 -5.39 0.57
C THR A 139 -12.30 -6.21 0.52
N ASN A 140 -12.17 -7.55 0.44
CA ASN A 140 -13.27 -8.51 0.55
C ASN A 140 -13.49 -8.98 2.00
#